data_AF-A0A1V6DCT3-F1
#
_entry.id   AF-A0A1V6DCT3-F1
#
_cell.length_a   1.000
_cell.length_b   1.000
_cell.length_c   1.000
_cell.angle_alpha   90.00
_cell.angle_beta   90.00
_cell.angle_gamma   90.00
#
_symmetry.space_group_name_H-M   'P 1'
#
loop_
_entity.id
_entity.type
_entity.pdbx_description
1 polymer ?
#
loop_
_entity_poly.entity_id
_entity_poly.type
_entity_poly.pdbx_seq_one_letter_code
_entity_poly.pdbx_strand_id
1 'polypeptide(L)'
;MEKNGSRIKNALQDFFLPLILLAGLVALLAIFKNQHSADHASLVPQEHIIDLVVGYIIIAVEIATAFVILIGLLRATISFIRLQFTRAEHQTTSLPHIRARLAHVLILGLEFAIASEILHLAIAPNTAEVVILFAKVLLRALLHFFLEREIQACETPESAGNLIPQQTNPDEPDH
;
A
#
# COMPACT_ATOMS: atom_id res chain seq x y z
N MET A 1 -33.72 14.89 9.17
CA MET A 1 -33.04 14.49 7.91
C MET A 1 -31.59 15.00 7.79
N GLU A 2 -31.02 15.65 8.80
CA GLU A 2 -29.71 16.31 8.69
C GLU A 2 -28.49 15.41 8.97
N LYS A 3 -28.65 14.34 9.76
CA LYS A 3 -27.56 13.46 10.23
C LYS A 3 -26.87 12.67 9.10
N ASN A 4 -27.53 12.47 7.96
CA ASN A 4 -26.96 11.72 6.83
C ASN A 4 -25.99 12.57 5.98
N GLY A 5 -26.17 13.90 5.95
CA GLY A 5 -25.36 14.80 5.13
C GLY A 5 -23.93 14.97 5.64
N SER A 6 -23.72 14.95 6.97
CA SER A 6 -22.38 15.06 7.56
C SER A 6 -21.56 13.77 7.41
N ARG A 7 -22.19 12.60 7.50
CA ARG A 7 -21.51 11.30 7.29
C ARG A 7 -20.94 11.15 5.88
N ILE A 8 -21.72 11.56 4.87
CA ILE A 8 -21.27 11.52 3.46
C ILE A 8 -20.13 12.52 3.24
N LYS A 9 -20.25 13.74 3.78
CA LYS A 9 -19.20 14.77 3.66
C LYS A 9 -17.88 14.32 4.30
N ASN A 10 -17.90 13.70 5.48
CA ASN A 10 -16.68 13.22 6.13
C ASN A 10 -16.05 12.06 5.36
N ALA A 11 -16.86 11.09 4.91
CA ALA A 11 -16.38 9.98 4.09
C ALA A 11 -15.78 10.44 2.75
N LEU A 12 -16.35 11.50 2.17
CA LEU A 12 -15.85 12.15 0.96
C LEU A 12 -14.57 12.95 1.26
N GLN A 13 -14.54 13.74 2.33
CA GLN A 13 -13.37 14.52 2.73
C GLN A 13 -12.16 13.62 3.03
N ASP A 14 -12.35 12.51 3.74
CA ASP A 14 -11.27 11.55 4.01
C ASP A 14 -10.73 10.90 2.73
N PHE A 15 -11.57 10.75 1.69
CA PHE A 15 -11.14 10.24 0.38
C PHE A 15 -10.38 11.30 -0.43
N PHE A 16 -10.88 12.54 -0.41
CA PHE A 16 -10.33 13.62 -1.20
C PHE A 16 -9.09 14.26 -0.55
N LEU A 17 -8.91 14.21 0.77
CA LEU A 17 -7.79 14.82 1.47
C LEU A 17 -6.41 14.31 0.98
N PRO A 18 -6.11 12.99 0.95
CA PRO A 18 -4.83 12.49 0.44
C PRO A 18 -4.68 12.74 -1.07
N LEU A 19 -5.77 12.67 -1.83
CA LEU A 19 -5.75 12.91 -3.28
C LEU A 19 -5.49 14.38 -3.64
N ILE A 20 -6.05 15.32 -2.86
CA ILE A 20 -5.86 16.77 -3.02
C ILE A 20 -4.47 17.18 -2.53
N LEU A 21 -4.04 16.69 -1.36
CA LEU A 21 -2.68 16.93 -0.84
C LEU A 21 -1.65 16.49 -1.88
N LEU A 22 -1.91 15.35 -2.50
CA LEU A 22 -1.10 14.81 -3.55
C LEU A 22 -1.10 15.65 -4.83
N ALA A 23 -2.28 15.92 -5.38
CA ALA A 23 -2.40 16.71 -6.59
C ALA A 23 -1.76 18.09 -6.38
N GLY A 24 -1.88 18.65 -5.18
CA GLY A 24 -1.21 19.87 -4.74
C GLY A 24 0.30 19.74 -4.70
N LEU A 25 0.86 18.65 -4.18
CA LEU A 25 2.30 18.40 -4.17
C LEU A 25 2.88 18.16 -5.58
N VAL A 26 2.17 17.42 -6.44
CA VAL A 26 2.53 17.25 -7.86
C VAL A 26 2.48 18.59 -8.59
N ALA A 27 1.43 19.39 -8.38
CA ALA A 27 1.31 20.72 -8.94
C ALA A 27 2.43 21.64 -8.43
N LEU A 28 2.76 21.56 -7.13
CA LEU A 28 3.88 22.30 -6.53
C LEU A 28 5.21 21.92 -7.20
N LEU A 29 5.50 20.63 -7.38
CA LEU A 29 6.70 20.17 -8.09
C LEU A 29 6.70 20.60 -9.56
N ALA A 30 5.55 20.55 -10.25
CA ALA A 30 5.43 21.02 -11.63
C ALA A 30 5.66 22.53 -11.77
N ILE A 31 5.23 23.32 -10.77
CA ILE A 31 5.48 24.77 -10.69
C ILE A 31 6.97 25.03 -10.41
N PHE A 32 7.58 24.28 -9.49
CA PHE A 32 9.02 24.37 -9.20
C PHE A 32 9.89 23.95 -10.40
N LYS A 33 9.44 22.98 -11.20
CA LYS A 33 10.10 22.56 -12.45
C LYS A 33 10.39 23.74 -13.39
N ASN A 34 9.51 24.74 -13.39
CA ASN A 34 9.61 25.88 -14.30
C ASN A 34 10.64 26.95 -13.84
N GLN A 35 11.18 26.86 -12.62
CA GLN A 35 12.07 27.87 -12.04
C GLN A 35 13.55 27.44 -12.01
N HIS A 36 13.86 26.14 -12.13
CA HIS A 36 15.22 25.60 -11.92
C HIS A 36 15.81 25.01 -13.21
N SER A 37 16.06 25.86 -14.20
CA SER A 37 16.94 25.56 -15.35
C SER A 37 18.25 26.35 -15.31
N ALA A 38 18.57 26.99 -14.18
CA ALA A 38 19.80 27.75 -14.03
C ALA A 38 20.65 27.18 -12.88
N ASP A 39 21.75 26.57 -13.29
CA ASP A 39 23.07 26.64 -12.64
C ASP A 39 23.24 26.00 -11.27
N HIS A 40 23.58 24.71 -11.27
CA HIS A 40 24.69 24.22 -10.44
C HIS A 40 25.49 23.17 -11.22
N ALA A 41 26.26 23.65 -12.21
CA ALA A 41 27.38 22.90 -12.74
C ALA A 41 28.44 22.70 -11.63
N SER A 42 28.63 21.43 -11.28
CA SER A 42 29.92 20.79 -11.04
C SER A 42 30.93 21.47 -10.11
N LEU A 43 30.98 21.01 -8.86
CA LEU A 43 32.19 21.05 -8.03
C LEU A 43 32.43 19.70 -7.31
N VAL A 44 32.10 18.57 -7.93
CA VAL A 44 32.63 17.26 -7.50
C VAL A 44 33.12 16.50 -8.75
N PRO A 45 34.43 16.36 -8.94
CA PRO A 45 35.02 15.63 -10.08
C PRO A 45 35.21 14.11 -9.92
N GLN A 46 34.41 13.35 -9.14
CA GLN A 46 34.73 11.92 -8.93
C GLN A 46 33.55 10.96 -8.60
N GLU A 47 32.40 11.02 -9.29
CA GLU A 47 31.25 10.11 -9.00
C GLU A 47 30.99 8.97 -10.01
N HIS A 48 31.71 8.88 -11.14
CA HIS A 48 31.34 7.94 -12.23
C HIS A 48 31.24 6.46 -11.81
N ILE A 49 32.04 6.04 -10.81
CA ILE A 49 32.01 4.65 -10.30
C ILE A 49 30.79 4.43 -9.39
N ILE A 50 30.36 5.47 -8.65
CA ILE A 50 29.24 5.40 -7.72
C ILE A 50 27.94 5.22 -8.49
N ASP A 51 27.73 5.99 -9.57
CA ASP A 51 26.53 5.90 -10.41
C ASP A 51 26.38 4.51 -11.04
N LEU A 52 27.48 3.92 -11.51
CA LEU A 52 27.48 2.57 -12.09
C LEU A 52 27.18 1.49 -11.04
N VAL A 53 27.81 1.57 -9.87
CA VAL A 53 27.60 0.60 -8.78
C VAL A 53 26.16 0.69 -8.27
N VAL A 54 25.67 1.89 -8.01
CA VAL A 54 24.31 2.11 -7.54
C VAL A 54 23.29 1.68 -8.59
N GLY A 55 23.49 1.99 -9.86
CA GLY A 55 22.64 1.53 -10.96
C GLY A 55 22.53 0.01 -11.02
N TYR A 56 23.63 -0.71 -10.83
CA TYR A 56 23.60 -2.18 -10.78
C TYR A 56 22.84 -2.72 -9.55
N ILE A 57 23.00 -2.08 -8.39
CA ILE A 57 22.26 -2.43 -7.17
C ILE A 57 20.75 -2.21 -7.37
N ILE A 58 20.35 -1.09 -7.97
CA ILE A 58 18.95 -0.80 -8.30
C ILE A 58 18.34 -1.94 -9.12
N ILE A 59 19.00 -2.33 -10.21
CA ILE A 59 18.52 -3.40 -11.09
C ILE A 59 18.42 -4.73 -10.32
N ALA A 60 19.43 -5.05 -9.50
CA ALA A 60 19.42 -6.27 -8.69
C ALA A 60 18.25 -6.29 -7.70
N VAL A 61 17.98 -5.17 -7.01
CA VAL A 61 16.86 -5.05 -6.07
C VAL A 61 15.51 -5.10 -6.80
N GLU A 62 15.40 -4.52 -7.99
CA GLU A 62 14.18 -4.56 -8.80
C GLU A 62 13.88 -5.98 -9.29
N ILE A 63 14.91 -6.72 -9.74
CA ILE A 63 14.79 -8.14 -10.08
C ILE A 63 14.38 -8.96 -8.86
N ALA A 64 15.02 -8.75 -7.70
CA ALA A 64 14.68 -9.44 -6.47
C ALA A 64 13.23 -9.18 -6.05
N THR A 65 12.78 -7.93 -6.15
CA THR A 65 11.40 -7.52 -5.88
C THR A 65 10.42 -8.26 -6.78
N ALA A 66 10.65 -8.21 -8.10
CA ALA A 66 9.80 -8.86 -9.08
C ALA A 66 9.76 -10.39 -8.85
N PHE A 67 10.90 -10.99 -8.52
CA PHE A 67 11.02 -12.42 -8.27
C PHE A 67 10.24 -12.86 -7.03
N VAL A 68 10.35 -12.14 -5.91
CA VAL A 68 9.62 -12.44 -4.67
C VAL A 68 8.11 -12.36 -4.90
N ILE A 69 7.65 -11.29 -5.56
CA ILE A 69 6.23 -11.10 -5.90
C ILE A 69 5.73 -12.23 -6.81
N LEU A 70 6.50 -12.56 -7.87
CA LEU A 70 6.13 -13.58 -8.84
C LEU A 70 5.98 -14.97 -8.18
N ILE A 71 6.92 -15.37 -7.31
CA ILE A 71 6.85 -16.65 -6.61
C ILE A 71 5.64 -16.70 -5.67
N GLY A 72 5.40 -15.62 -4.92
CA GLY A 72 4.23 -15.52 -4.04
C GLY A 72 2.93 -15.71 -4.82
N LEU A 73 2.81 -14.98 -5.94
CA LEU A 73 1.64 -15.03 -6.81
C LEU A 73 1.46 -16.41 -7.45
N LEU A 74 2.52 -17.03 -7.96
CA LEU A 74 2.47 -18.38 -8.54
C LEU A 74 2.01 -19.41 -7.51
N ARG A 75 2.58 -19.40 -6.31
CA ARG A 75 2.18 -20.31 -5.23
C ARG A 75 0.71 -20.12 -4.85
N ALA A 76 0.28 -18.87 -4.66
CA ALA A 76 -1.11 -18.57 -4.32
C ALA A 76 -2.08 -19.02 -5.43
N THR A 77 -1.71 -18.79 -6.69
CA THR A 77 -2.51 -19.18 -7.86
C THR A 77 -2.64 -20.70 -7.96
N ILE A 78 -1.54 -21.44 -7.81
CA ILE A 78 -1.56 -22.91 -7.83
C ILE A 78 -2.42 -23.46 -6.68
N SER A 79 -2.27 -22.92 -5.47
CA SER A 79 -3.08 -23.31 -4.32
C SER A 79 -4.56 -23.00 -4.52
N PHE A 80 -4.90 -21.85 -5.10
CA PHE A 80 -6.26 -21.47 -5.43
C PHE A 80 -6.88 -22.41 -6.47
N ILE A 81 -6.17 -22.70 -7.55
CA ILE A 81 -6.64 -23.64 -8.59
C ILE A 81 -6.91 -25.01 -7.99
N ARG A 82 -5.99 -25.57 -7.17
CA ARG A 82 -6.21 -26.87 -6.50
C ARG A 82 -7.43 -26.86 -5.59
N LEU A 83 -7.68 -25.75 -4.91
CA LEU A 83 -8.82 -25.62 -4.01
C LEU A 83 -10.15 -25.62 -4.77
N GLN A 84 -10.19 -25.00 -5.96
CA GLN A 84 -11.37 -25.02 -6.85
C GLN A 84 -11.73 -26.44 -7.32
N PHE A 85 -10.75 -27.34 -7.46
CA PHE A 85 -10.98 -28.74 -7.82
C PHE A 85 -11.29 -29.65 -6.60
N THR A 86 -11.22 -29.13 -5.37
CA THR A 86 -11.48 -29.87 -4.13
C THR A 86 -12.87 -29.53 -3.57
N ARG A 87 -13.53 -30.50 -2.90
CA ARG A 87 -14.90 -30.39 -2.33
C ARG A 87 -15.11 -29.07 -1.54
N ALA A 88 -16.30 -28.49 -1.71
CA ALA A 88 -16.72 -27.18 -1.17
C ALA A 88 -16.47 -26.98 0.34
N GLU A 89 -16.52 -28.05 1.14
CA GLU A 89 -16.35 -27.97 2.60
C GLU A 89 -14.94 -27.52 3.05
N HIS A 90 -13.89 -27.79 2.26
CA HIS A 90 -12.52 -27.37 2.59
C HIS A 90 -12.18 -25.95 2.09
N GLN A 91 -13.06 -25.34 1.29
CA GLN A 91 -12.81 -24.04 0.66
C GLN A 91 -12.95 -22.89 1.65
N THR A 92 -13.90 -22.97 2.58
CA THR A 92 -14.20 -21.91 3.56
C THR A 92 -13.07 -21.68 4.56
N THR A 93 -12.34 -22.73 4.94
CA THR A 93 -11.21 -22.64 5.87
C THR A 93 -9.89 -22.32 5.17
N SER A 94 -9.67 -22.81 3.94
CA SER A 94 -8.37 -22.73 3.26
C SER A 94 -8.12 -21.41 2.51
N LEU A 95 -9.18 -20.75 2.01
CA LEU A 95 -9.08 -19.48 1.26
C LEU A 95 -8.45 -18.32 2.07
N PRO A 96 -8.89 -18.05 3.32
CA PRO A 96 -8.29 -17.02 4.16
C PRO A 96 -6.78 -17.22 4.37
N HIS A 97 -6.34 -18.47 4.55
CA HIS A 97 -4.91 -18.79 4.72
C HIS A 97 -4.09 -18.52 3.46
N ILE A 98 -4.60 -18.85 2.27
CA ILE A 98 -3.92 -18.54 1.00
C ILE A 98 -3.79 -17.03 0.83
N ARG A 99 -4.86 -16.27 1.11
CA ARG A 99 -4.86 -14.80 1.05
C ARG A 99 -3.87 -14.18 2.03
N ALA A 100 -3.88 -14.61 3.30
CA ALA A 100 -2.95 -14.10 4.31
C ALA A 100 -1.48 -14.36 3.92
N ARG A 101 -1.18 -15.56 3.41
CA ARG A 101 0.17 -15.89 2.94
C ARG A 101 0.59 -15.05 1.74
N LEU A 102 -0.31 -14.81 0.79
CA LEU A 102 -0.04 -13.94 -0.35
C LEU A 102 0.22 -12.50 0.12
N ALA A 103 -0.60 -11.98 1.04
CA ALA A 103 -0.45 -10.65 1.59
C ALA A 103 0.94 -10.45 2.22
N HIS A 104 1.42 -11.39 3.04
CA HIS A 104 2.76 -11.32 3.63
C HIS A 104 3.88 -11.27 2.57
N VAL A 105 3.78 -12.07 1.50
CA VAL A 105 4.79 -12.06 0.42
C VAL A 105 4.73 -10.75 -0.39
N LEU A 106 3.54 -10.21 -0.62
CA LEU A 106 3.38 -8.91 -1.31
C LEU A 106 3.94 -7.75 -0.48
N ILE A 107 3.71 -7.74 0.84
CA ILE A 107 4.27 -6.73 1.74
C ILE A 107 5.80 -6.75 1.68
N LEU A 108 6.42 -7.94 1.74
CA LEU A 108 7.87 -8.07 1.63
C LEU A 108 8.39 -7.59 0.26
N GLY A 109 7.70 -7.94 -0.83
CA GLY A 109 8.01 -7.39 -2.15
C GLY A 109 7.91 -5.87 -2.20
N LEU A 110 6.94 -5.29 -1.48
CA LEU A 110 6.78 -3.84 -1.36
C LEU A 110 7.97 -3.19 -0.67
N GLU A 111 8.50 -3.76 0.40
CA GLU A 111 9.69 -3.25 1.11
C GLU A 111 10.90 -3.18 0.17
N PHE A 112 11.15 -4.23 -0.61
CA PHE A 112 12.24 -4.21 -1.60
C PHE A 112 12.02 -3.17 -2.71
N ALA A 113 10.79 -3.00 -3.18
CA ALA A 113 10.51 -1.93 -4.13
C ALA A 113 10.65 -0.53 -3.49
N ILE A 114 10.35 -0.33 -2.20
CA ILE A 114 10.63 0.96 -1.54
C ILE A 114 12.14 1.23 -1.54
N ALA A 115 12.96 0.22 -1.25
CA ALA A 115 14.42 0.36 -1.26
C ALA A 115 14.96 0.77 -2.65
N SER A 116 14.47 0.14 -3.73
CA SER A 116 14.88 0.51 -5.11
C SER A 116 14.47 1.93 -5.49
N GLU A 117 13.27 2.36 -5.08
CA GLU A 117 12.77 3.72 -5.34
C GLU A 117 13.60 4.77 -4.59
N ILE A 118 13.93 4.55 -3.32
CA ILE A 118 14.82 5.44 -2.55
C ILE A 118 16.19 5.57 -3.22
N LEU A 119 16.72 4.45 -3.73
CA LEU A 119 18.02 4.41 -4.39
C LEU A 119 18.01 5.17 -5.73
N HIS A 120 16.91 5.09 -6.49
CA HIS A 120 16.71 5.92 -7.69
C HIS A 120 16.66 7.43 -7.36
N LEU A 121 16.01 7.83 -6.26
CA LEU A 121 15.98 9.23 -5.82
C LEU A 121 17.38 9.76 -5.49
N ALA A 122 18.32 8.89 -5.12
CA ALA A 122 19.68 9.27 -4.76
C ALA A 122 20.60 9.54 -5.97
N ILE A 123 20.34 8.93 -7.13
CA ILE A 123 21.24 9.03 -8.31
C ILE A 123 20.76 9.97 -9.41
N ALA A 124 19.45 10.22 -9.52
CA ALA A 124 18.89 10.99 -10.64
C ALA A 124 18.27 12.30 -10.18
N PRO A 125 19.01 13.41 -10.13
CA PRO A 125 18.44 14.75 -10.05
C PRO A 125 17.98 15.25 -11.45
N ASN A 126 17.63 14.34 -12.37
CA ASN A 126 17.05 14.72 -13.66
C ASN A 126 15.53 14.94 -13.49
N THR A 127 15.09 16.17 -13.66
CA THR A 127 13.69 16.58 -13.42
C THR A 127 12.65 15.75 -14.20
N ALA A 128 12.99 15.20 -15.37
CA ALA A 128 12.10 14.35 -16.14
C ALA A 128 11.91 12.94 -15.54
N GLU A 129 13.01 12.32 -15.10
CA GLU A 129 13.00 10.99 -14.47
C GLU A 129 12.41 11.03 -13.07
N VAL A 130 12.69 12.10 -12.31
CA VAL A 130 12.09 12.36 -10.99
C VAL A 130 10.56 12.41 -11.07
N VAL A 131 9.97 12.97 -12.13
CA VAL A 131 8.50 13.02 -12.30
C VAL A 131 7.90 11.62 -12.46
N ILE A 132 8.54 10.73 -13.23
CA ILE A 132 8.08 9.35 -13.42
C ILE A 132 8.20 8.56 -12.11
N LEU A 133 9.33 8.72 -11.42
CA LEU A 133 9.60 8.08 -10.13
C LEU A 133 8.59 8.55 -9.06
N PHE A 134 8.31 9.85 -9.03
CA PHE A 134 7.32 10.42 -8.15
C PHE A 134 5.91 9.88 -8.43
N ALA A 135 5.54 9.70 -9.71
CA ALA A 135 4.28 9.05 -10.09
C ALA A 135 4.19 7.59 -9.61
N LYS A 136 5.31 6.83 -9.61
CA LYS A 136 5.35 5.45 -9.08
C LYS A 136 5.18 5.42 -7.56
N VAL A 137 5.96 6.21 -6.83
CA VAL A 137 5.84 6.36 -5.37
C VAL A 137 4.42 6.74 -5.00
N LEU A 138 3.81 7.57 -5.82
CA LEU A 138 2.48 8.02 -5.59
C LEU A 138 1.41 6.95 -5.77
N LEU A 139 1.46 6.21 -6.87
CA LEU A 139 0.55 5.10 -7.10
C LEU A 139 0.54 4.15 -5.88
N ARG A 140 1.72 3.88 -5.32
CA ARG A 140 1.87 3.08 -4.10
C ARG A 140 1.17 3.72 -2.89
N ALA A 141 1.37 5.02 -2.64
CA ALA A 141 0.73 5.70 -1.51
C ALA A 141 -0.80 5.67 -1.63
N LEU A 142 -1.34 5.85 -2.83
CA LEU A 142 -2.78 5.81 -3.09
C LEU A 142 -3.36 4.40 -2.88
N LEU A 143 -2.69 3.37 -3.40
CA LEU A 143 -3.09 1.98 -3.17
C LEU A 143 -3.05 1.62 -1.69
N HIS A 144 -1.98 2.00 -0.99
CA HIS A 144 -1.85 1.74 0.44
C HIS A 144 -2.97 2.42 1.24
N PHE A 145 -3.29 3.68 0.93
CA PHE A 145 -4.39 4.40 1.55
C PHE A 145 -5.76 3.73 1.32
N PHE A 146 -6.03 3.23 0.10
CA PHE A 146 -7.28 2.52 -0.19
C PHE A 146 -7.38 1.18 0.53
N LEU A 147 -6.29 0.40 0.58
CA LEU A 147 -6.25 -0.88 1.27
C LEU A 147 -6.48 -0.71 2.77
N GLU A 148 -5.76 0.22 3.40
CA GLU A 148 -5.88 0.52 4.83
C GLU A 148 -7.32 0.90 5.22
N ARG A 149 -7.98 1.69 4.37
CA ARG A 149 -9.37 2.09 4.58
C ARG A 149 -10.37 0.93 4.40
N GLU A 150 -10.17 0.05 3.42
CA GLU A 150 -11.02 -1.13 3.22
C GLU A 150 -10.96 -2.06 4.45
N ILE A 151 -9.76 -2.22 5.02
CA ILE A 151 -9.56 -2.99 6.25
C ILE A 151 -10.29 -2.36 7.43
N GLN A 152 -10.13 -1.04 7.66
CA GLN A 152 -10.79 -0.32 8.75
C GLN A 152 -12.33 -0.33 8.63
N ALA A 153 -12.87 -0.28 7.40
CA ALA A 153 -14.30 -0.39 7.15
C ALA A 153 -14.86 -1.79 7.50
N CYS A 154 -14.05 -2.84 7.37
CA CYS A 154 -14.39 -4.19 7.82
C CYS A 154 -14.22 -4.36 9.35
N GLU A 155 -13.32 -3.61 9.98
CA GLU A 155 -13.06 -3.70 11.42
C GLU A 155 -14.03 -2.92 12.31
N THR A 156 -14.80 -1.95 11.79
CA THR A 156 -15.81 -1.25 12.61
C THR A 156 -16.87 -2.22 13.15
N PRO A 157 -16.86 -2.56 14.45
CA PRO A 157 -17.78 -3.50 15.04
C PRO A 157 -18.94 -2.70 15.66
N GLU A 158 -19.85 -2.16 14.83
CA GLU A 158 -21.06 -1.50 15.36
C GLU A 158 -22.20 -2.50 15.70
N SER A 159 -21.93 -3.81 15.89
CA SER A 159 -23.01 -4.74 16.26
C SER A 159 -22.66 -6.01 17.04
N ALA A 160 -21.45 -6.15 17.60
CA ALA A 160 -21.09 -7.32 18.42
C ALA A 160 -21.01 -7.04 19.94
N GLY A 161 -21.56 -5.91 20.40
CA GLY A 161 -21.48 -5.47 21.80
C GLY A 161 -22.78 -5.53 22.62
N ASN A 162 -23.91 -6.01 22.08
CA ASN A 162 -25.21 -5.88 22.78
C ASN A 162 -26.13 -7.11 22.74
N LEU A 163 -25.58 -8.32 22.70
CA LEU A 163 -26.34 -9.56 22.90
C LEU A 163 -25.77 -10.37 24.08
N ILE A 164 -25.76 -9.76 25.26
CA ILE A 164 -25.92 -10.55 26.50
C ILE A 164 -27.24 -10.10 27.11
N PRO A 165 -28.32 -10.89 26.98
CA PRO A 165 -29.49 -10.70 27.82
C PRO A 165 -29.02 -10.79 29.27
N GLN A 166 -29.29 -9.75 30.05
CA GLN A 166 -29.24 -9.80 31.51
C GLN A 166 -30.06 -11.02 31.95
N GLN A 167 -29.38 -12.12 32.32
CA GLN A 167 -30.00 -13.20 33.06
C GLN A 167 -30.22 -12.67 34.48
N THR A 168 -31.35 -11.98 34.68
CA THR A 168 -31.89 -11.77 36.02
C THR A 168 -32.25 -13.16 36.55
N ASN A 169 -31.42 -13.70 37.43
CA ASN A 169 -31.66 -14.97 38.10
C ASN A 169 -32.87 -14.81 39.03
N PRO A 170 -34.04 -15.45 38.78
CA PRO A 170 -35.21 -15.30 39.64
C PRO A 170 -35.22 -16.25 40.84
N ASP A 171 -34.28 -17.18 40.95
CA ASP A 171 -34.32 -18.22 41.97
C ASP A 171 -33.28 -17.96 43.06
N GLU A 172 -33.60 -16.94 43.85
CA GLU A 172 -33.21 -16.81 45.25
C GLU A 172 -34.08 -17.77 46.07
N PRO A 173 -33.52 -18.78 46.76
CA PRO A 173 -34.28 -19.50 47.76
C PRO A 173 -34.24 -18.71 49.08
N ASP A 174 -35.36 -18.08 49.41
CA ASP A 174 -35.66 -17.66 50.78
C ASP A 174 -35.80 -18.93 51.65
N HIS A 175 -34.81 -19.13 52.53
CA HIS A 175 -34.84 -19.99 53.73
C HIS A 175 -35.04 -21.51 53.58
#